data_AF-A0A7C3GBM3-F1
#
_entry.id   AF-A0A7C3GBM3-F1
#
_cell.length_a   1.000
_cell.length_b   1.000
_cell.length_c   1.000
_cell.angle_alpha   90.00
_cell.angle_beta   90.00
_cell.angle_gamma   90.00
#
_symmetry.space_group_name_H-M   'P 1'
#
loop_
_entity.id
_entity.type
_entity.pdbx_description
1 polymer ?
#
loop_
_entity_poly.entity_id
_entity_poly.type
_entity_poly.pdbx_seq_one_letter_code
_entity_poly.pdbx_strand_id
1 'polypeptide(L)'
;MGLQQNCTHALQNWGGNLQFLLAKEGAMGDAKHQSNCGNTITLIDPQLSPLSHGVLPLQWNSPAIDAAVGRCPATDQRGVARPQGKACDIGAYEFKPWNAEK
;
A
#
# COMPACT_ATOMS: atom_id res chain seq x y z
N MET A 1 -15.81 26.12 -18.96
CA MET A 1 -14.47 26.38 -18.39
C MET A 1 -14.20 25.31 -17.35
N GLY A 2 -13.34 24.34 -17.66
CA GLY A 2 -13.00 23.27 -16.73
C GLY A 2 -11.84 23.70 -15.83
N LEU A 3 -11.86 23.31 -14.55
CA LEU A 3 -10.75 23.53 -13.63
C LEU A 3 -9.47 22.97 -14.24
N GLN A 4 -8.50 23.85 -14.47
CA GLN A 4 -7.18 23.51 -14.97
C GLN A 4 -6.48 22.63 -13.92
N GLN A 5 -6.02 21.47 -14.38
CA GLN A 5 -5.33 20.46 -13.59
C GLN A 5 -3.90 20.95 -13.30
N ASN A 6 -3.62 21.33 -12.05
CA ASN A 6 -2.33 21.88 -11.62
C ASN A 6 -1.36 20.79 -11.12
N CYS A 7 -0.98 19.84 -11.98
CA CYS A 7 0.13 18.92 -11.68
C CYS A 7 1.41 19.51 -12.29
N THR A 8 2.28 20.11 -11.47
CA THR A 8 3.60 20.59 -11.94
C THR A 8 4.66 19.48 -11.94
N HIS A 9 4.47 18.41 -11.16
CA HIS A 9 5.33 17.21 -11.10
C HIS A 9 4.50 15.97 -10.73
N ALA A 10 4.91 14.79 -11.24
CA ALA A 10 4.34 13.50 -10.84
C ALA A 10 4.79 13.11 -9.42
N LEU A 11 3.88 12.62 -8.59
CA LEU A 11 4.22 12.05 -7.28
C LEU A 11 4.87 10.68 -7.48
N GLN A 12 6.20 10.63 -7.40
CA GLN A 12 6.98 9.39 -7.40
C GLN A 12 7.20 8.93 -5.95
N ASN A 13 6.73 7.72 -5.60
CA ASN A 13 6.98 7.11 -4.28
C ASN A 13 8.13 6.10 -4.29
N TRP A 14 8.95 6.12 -5.35
CA TRP A 14 9.99 5.13 -5.65
C TRP A 14 9.48 3.68 -5.65
N GLY A 15 8.20 3.51 -6.00
CA GLY A 15 7.55 2.28 -6.43
C GLY A 15 6.76 1.51 -5.36
N GLY A 16 6.67 1.99 -4.12
CA GLY A 16 6.23 1.12 -3.00
C GLY A 16 5.06 1.58 -2.16
N ASN A 17 4.45 2.75 -2.40
CA ASN A 17 3.26 3.15 -1.62
C ASN A 17 1.99 2.78 -2.38
N LEU A 18 1.06 2.14 -1.66
CA LEU A 18 -0.32 1.99 -2.10
C LEU A 18 -1.13 3.18 -1.59
N GLN A 19 -2.06 3.67 -2.40
CA GLN A 19 -3.03 4.67 -1.96
C GLN A 19 -4.44 4.14 -2.22
N PHE A 20 -5.29 4.26 -1.20
CA PHE A 20 -6.68 3.84 -1.29
C PHE A 20 -7.43 4.68 -2.33
N LEU A 21 -8.06 4.02 -3.30
CA LEU A 21 -8.92 4.68 -4.29
C LEU A 21 -10.24 5.08 -3.65
N LEU A 22 -10.50 6.39 -3.56
CA LEU A 22 -11.83 6.93 -3.34
C LEU A 22 -12.52 7.19 -4.69
N ALA A 23 -12.77 6.12 -5.44
CA ALA A 23 -13.66 6.17 -6.61
C ALA A 23 -15.05 5.58 -6.30
N LYS A 24 -15.40 5.39 -5.02
CA LYS A 24 -16.80 5.22 -4.62
C LYS A 24 -17.40 6.60 -4.39
N GLU A 25 -18.51 6.84 -5.07
CA GLU A 25 -19.31 8.05 -4.95
C GLU A 25 -19.62 8.32 -3.46
N GLY A 26 -19.16 9.47 -2.96
CA GLY A 26 -19.35 9.89 -1.57
C GLY A 26 -18.11 9.87 -0.66
N ALA A 27 -16.93 9.49 -1.16
CA ALA A 27 -15.70 9.60 -0.38
C ALA A 27 -14.84 10.80 -0.78
N MET A 28 -14.16 11.40 0.19
CA MET A 28 -13.52 12.73 0.18
C MET A 28 -12.21 12.82 -0.63
N GLY A 29 -12.16 12.18 -1.80
CA GLY A 29 -11.12 12.32 -2.80
C GLY A 29 -11.72 12.56 -4.17
N ASP A 30 -11.31 13.60 -4.86
CA ASP A 30 -11.67 13.86 -6.24
C ASP A 30 -10.93 12.87 -7.15
N ALA A 31 -11.65 11.87 -7.67
CA ALA A 31 -11.12 10.90 -8.65
C ALA A 31 -10.40 11.56 -9.86
N LYS A 32 -10.68 12.84 -10.13
CA LYS A 32 -10.02 13.68 -11.15
C LYS A 32 -8.60 14.15 -10.80
N HIS A 33 -8.22 14.20 -9.52
CA HIS A 33 -6.91 14.70 -9.07
C HIS A 33 -5.90 13.57 -8.93
N GLN A 34 -6.40 12.39 -8.57
CA GLN A 34 -5.63 11.16 -8.42
C GLN A 34 -5.11 10.62 -9.77
N SER A 35 -5.89 10.78 -10.83
CA SER A 35 -5.54 10.31 -12.19
C SER A 35 -4.47 11.15 -12.90
N ASN A 36 -4.23 12.40 -12.48
CA ASN A 36 -3.32 13.31 -13.21
C ASN A 36 -1.98 13.56 -12.49
N CYS A 37 -1.93 13.42 -11.15
CA CYS A 37 -0.69 13.63 -10.37
C CYS A 37 -0.09 12.32 -9.82
N GLY A 38 -0.79 11.19 -9.91
CA GLY A 38 -0.42 9.91 -9.28
C GLY A 38 0.01 8.81 -10.23
N ASN A 39 0.44 9.11 -11.46
CA ASN A 39 0.72 8.09 -12.49
C ASN A 39 1.80 7.04 -12.11
N THR A 40 2.61 7.30 -11.08
CA THR A 40 3.60 6.37 -10.51
C THR A 40 3.23 5.80 -9.14
N ILE A 41 2.02 6.07 -8.64
CA ILE A 41 1.49 5.50 -7.38
C ILE A 41 0.43 4.47 -7.73
N THR A 42 0.56 3.26 -7.18
CA THR A 42 -0.46 2.22 -7.33
C THR A 42 -1.69 2.59 -6.51
N LEU A 43 -2.76 2.98 -7.20
CA LEU A 43 -4.04 3.30 -6.60
C LEU A 43 -4.87 2.02 -6.50
N ILE A 44 -4.88 1.39 -5.33
CA ILE A 44 -5.60 0.14 -5.07
C ILE A 44 -5.88 0.03 -3.57
N ASP A 45 -6.98 -0.62 -3.21
CA ASP A 45 -7.24 -0.95 -1.81
C ASP A 45 -6.13 -1.87 -1.28
N PRO A 46 -5.39 -1.48 -0.21
CA PRO A 46 -4.40 -2.35 0.42
C PRO A 46 -5.00 -3.60 1.08
N GLN A 47 -6.33 -3.75 1.13
CA GLN A 47 -7.05 -4.88 1.72
C GLN A 47 -6.59 -5.15 3.15
N LEU A 48 -6.69 -4.11 3.98
CA LEU A 48 -6.40 -4.21 5.40
C LEU A 48 -7.54 -4.97 6.11
N SER A 49 -7.17 -5.74 7.11
CA SER A 49 -8.08 -6.29 8.11
C SER A 49 -8.31 -5.28 9.23
N PRO A 50 -9.33 -5.47 10.09
CA PRO A 50 -9.54 -4.62 11.25
C PRO A 50 -8.30 -4.51 12.14
N LEU A 51 -8.18 -3.37 12.84
CA LEU A 51 -7.09 -3.14 13.80
C LEU A 51 -7.06 -4.26 14.84
N SER A 52 -5.90 -4.90 14.97
CA SER A 52 -5.67 -6.01 15.90
C SER A 52 -4.26 -5.91 16.47
N HIS A 53 -4.12 -6.04 17.79
CA HIS A 53 -2.82 -5.94 18.48
C HIS A 53 -1.99 -4.69 18.10
N GLY A 54 -2.66 -3.55 17.88
CA GLY A 54 -2.01 -2.28 17.53
C GLY A 54 -1.53 -2.16 16.07
N VAL A 55 -1.82 -3.14 15.22
CA VAL A 55 -1.48 -3.13 13.78
C VAL A 55 -2.70 -3.37 12.91
N LEU A 56 -2.65 -2.94 11.64
CA LEU A 56 -3.65 -3.27 10.62
C LEU A 56 -3.12 -4.45 9.78
N PRO A 57 -3.61 -5.69 10.00
CA PRO A 57 -3.12 -6.86 9.27
C PRO A 57 -3.48 -6.81 7.78
N LEU A 58 -2.73 -7.52 6.95
CA LEU A 58 -3.07 -7.73 5.54
C LEU A 58 -4.01 -8.92 5.37
N GLN A 59 -5.01 -8.79 4.49
CA GLN A 59 -5.76 -9.94 3.99
C GLN A 59 -4.89 -10.79 3.06
N TRP A 60 -5.23 -12.07 2.88
CA TRP A 60 -4.38 -13.06 2.20
C TRP A 60 -4.00 -12.74 0.73
N ASN A 61 -4.77 -11.88 0.06
CA ASN A 61 -4.58 -11.44 -1.32
C ASN A 61 -4.26 -9.95 -1.43
N SER A 62 -3.80 -9.33 -0.34
CA SER A 62 -3.50 -7.92 -0.31
C SER A 62 -2.46 -7.57 -1.38
N PRO A 63 -2.66 -6.48 -2.14
CA PRO A 63 -1.66 -5.96 -3.08
C PRO A 63 -0.42 -5.39 -2.37
N ALA A 64 -0.44 -5.30 -1.04
CA ALA A 64 0.73 -4.93 -0.25
C ALA A 64 1.70 -6.10 -0.03
N ILE A 65 1.28 -7.35 -0.28
CA ILE A 65 2.11 -8.54 -0.07
C ILE A 65 3.24 -8.58 -1.11
N ASP A 66 4.48 -8.82 -0.66
CA ASP A 66 5.68 -8.93 -1.50
C ASP A 66 5.94 -7.71 -2.40
N ALA A 67 5.43 -6.53 -2.04
CA ALA A 67 5.38 -5.37 -2.94
C ALA A 67 6.34 -4.23 -2.56
N ALA A 68 7.06 -4.31 -1.45
CA ALA A 68 8.02 -3.26 -1.09
C ALA A 68 9.28 -3.34 -1.97
N VAL A 69 9.70 -2.19 -2.50
CA VAL A 69 10.88 -2.03 -3.37
C VAL A 69 12.12 -1.53 -2.63
N GLY A 70 11.95 -1.05 -1.39
CA GLY A 70 13.01 -0.46 -0.57
C GLY A 70 13.66 -1.46 0.40
N ARG A 71 14.61 -0.95 1.20
CA ARG A 71 15.20 -1.74 2.29
C ARG A 71 14.16 -2.00 3.37
N CYS A 72 14.01 -3.26 3.75
CA CYS A 72 13.12 -3.69 4.81
C CYS A 72 13.80 -3.54 6.18
N PRO A 73 13.14 -2.97 7.19
CA PRO A 73 13.56 -3.14 8.58
C PRO A 73 13.64 -4.63 8.94
N ALA A 74 14.46 -4.98 9.92
CA ALA A 74 14.67 -6.38 10.31
C ALA A 74 13.36 -7.09 10.74
N THR A 75 12.45 -6.35 11.37
CA THR A 75 11.15 -6.88 11.82
C THR A 75 10.02 -5.91 11.52
N ASP A 76 8.80 -6.44 11.48
CA ASP A 76 7.56 -5.65 11.49
C ASP A 76 7.21 -5.16 12.92
N GLN A 77 6.09 -4.44 13.09
CA GLN A 77 5.71 -3.88 14.39
C GLN A 77 5.37 -4.94 15.47
N ARG A 78 5.15 -6.20 15.07
CA ARG A 78 4.89 -7.31 16.00
C ARG A 78 6.18 -8.08 16.34
N GLY A 79 7.31 -7.73 15.72
CA GLY A 79 8.57 -8.47 15.84
C GLY A 79 8.72 -9.63 14.86
N VAL A 80 7.87 -9.74 13.83
CA VAL A 80 8.01 -10.75 12.77
C VAL A 80 9.17 -10.36 11.85
N ALA A 81 10.10 -11.28 11.59
CA ALA A 81 11.21 -11.07 10.66
C ALA A 81 10.73 -10.77 9.23
N ARG A 82 11.45 -9.91 8.51
CA ARG A 82 11.15 -9.52 7.12
C ARG A 82 12.33 -9.86 6.20
N PRO A 83 12.11 -10.34 4.96
CA PRO A 83 10.82 -10.73 4.40
C PRO A 83 10.36 -12.14 4.85
N GLN A 84 9.07 -12.41 4.76
CA GLN A 84 8.52 -13.79 4.86
C GLN A 84 8.23 -14.40 3.47
N GLY A 85 8.27 -13.58 2.42
CA GLY A 85 8.12 -13.98 1.02
C GLY A 85 9.29 -13.53 0.14
N LYS A 86 9.00 -13.15 -1.10
CA LYS A 86 9.98 -12.70 -2.10
C LYS A 86 10.52 -11.29 -1.79
N ALA A 87 9.70 -10.46 -1.16
CA ALA A 87 10.05 -9.13 -0.69
C ALA A 87 9.31 -8.87 0.61
N CYS A 88 9.61 -7.77 1.30
CA CYS A 88 8.79 -7.41 2.44
C CYS A 88 7.48 -6.77 1.97
N ASP A 89 6.48 -6.80 2.85
CA ASP A 89 5.19 -6.22 2.53
C ASP A 89 5.21 -4.69 2.63
N ILE A 90 4.29 -4.00 1.98
CA ILE A 90 4.17 -2.55 2.15
C ILE A 90 3.54 -2.27 3.53
N GLY A 91 4.28 -1.57 4.40
CA GLY A 91 3.77 -1.06 5.68
C GLY A 91 4.32 -1.76 6.94
N ALA A 92 3.49 -1.74 7.99
CA ALA A 92 3.85 -2.07 9.37
C ALA A 92 3.70 -3.55 9.75
N TYR A 93 3.11 -4.35 8.87
CA TYR A 93 2.72 -5.74 9.08
C TYR A 93 3.32 -6.60 7.97
N GLU A 94 3.88 -7.75 8.33
CA GLU A 94 4.38 -8.76 7.40
C GLU A 94 3.48 -10.01 7.39
N PHE A 95 2.95 -10.37 6.23
CA PHE A 95 2.08 -11.51 6.02
C PHE A 95 2.87 -12.82 6.09
N LYS A 96 2.40 -13.74 6.94
CA LYS A 96 2.92 -15.10 7.03
C LYS A 96 1.90 -16.05 6.39
N PRO A 97 2.19 -16.63 5.21
CA PRO A 97 1.39 -17.74 4.74
C PRO A 97 1.55 -18.93 5.70
N TRP A 98 0.47 -19.68 5.90
CA TRP A 98 0.37 -20.80 6.85
C TRP A 98 1.43 -21.91 6.63
N ASN A 99 2.09 -21.90 5.47
CA ASN A 99 3.05 -22.89 4.99
C ASN A 99 4.48 -22.35 4.80
N ALA A 100 4.85 -21.24 5.47
CA ALA A 100 6.21 -20.67 5.41
C ALA A 100 7.26 -21.41 6.29
N GLU A 101 6.93 -22.56 6.88
CA GLU A 101 7.93 -23.43 7.50
C GLU A 101 8.58 -24.32 6.44
N LYS A 102 9.59 -23.78 5.74
CA LYS A 102 10.88 -24.41 5.36
C LYS A 102 11.63 -23.53 4.37
#